data_AF-A0A8J6PFZ7-F1
#
_entry.id   AF-A0A8J6PFZ7-F1
#
_cell.length_a   1.000
_cell.length_b   1.000
_cell.length_c   1.000
_cell.angle_alpha   90.00
_cell.angle_beta   90.00
_cell.angle_gamma   90.00
#
_symmetry.space_group_name_H-M   'P 1'
#
loop_
_entity.id
_entity.type
_entity.pdbx_description
1 polymer ?
#
loop_
_entity_poly.entity_id
_entity_poly.type
_entity_poly.pdbx_seq_one_letter_code
_entity_poly.pdbx_strand_id
1 'polypeptide(L)'
;MKLWKKNLLLILAVLVIATVPLILLPNAEFGGADGQAEEAITEIDPDYQPWAESLLEPASGEIESLLFALQAAIGAGVVGFVLGRVTSKKGGKSTEKQHESN
;
A
#
# COMPACT_ATOMS: atom_id res chain seq x y z
N MET A 1 -25.87 8.47 -6.28
CA MET A 1 -25.65 7.25 -5.45
C MET A 1 -25.33 7.66 -4.03
N LYS A 2 -25.88 7.00 -3.01
CA LYS A 2 -25.49 7.24 -1.59
C LYS A 2 -23.98 6.99 -1.42
N LEU A 3 -23.30 7.80 -0.60
CA LEU A 3 -21.84 7.71 -0.35
C LEU A 3 -21.37 6.30 -0.03
N TRP A 4 -22.13 5.57 0.80
CA TRP A 4 -21.80 4.18 1.14
C TRP A 4 -21.77 3.23 -0.07
N LYS A 5 -22.63 3.44 -1.07
CA LYS A 5 -22.61 2.65 -2.32
C LYS A 5 -21.35 2.92 -3.15
N LYS A 6 -20.86 4.18 -3.20
CA LYS A 6 -19.60 4.51 -3.88
C LYS A 6 -18.41 3.89 -3.14
N ASN A 7 -18.38 3.99 -1.82
CA ASN A 7 -17.29 3.41 -1.02
C ASN A 7 -17.25 1.89 -1.15
N LEU A 8 -18.42 1.22 -1.14
CA LEU A 8 -18.51 -0.21 -1.38
C LEU A 8 -17.95 -0.60 -2.76
N LEU A 9 -18.29 0.18 -3.80
CA LEU A 9 -17.77 -0.05 -5.15
C LEU A 9 -16.26 0.17 -5.25
N LEU A 10 -15.72 1.18 -4.56
CA LEU A 10 -14.27 1.41 -4.50
C LEU A 10 -13.54 0.27 -3.79
N ILE A 11 -14.06 -0.21 -2.64
CA ILE A 11 -13.49 -1.36 -1.94
C ILE A 11 -13.50 -2.60 -2.83
N LEU A 12 -14.62 -2.86 -3.51
CA LEU A 12 -14.73 -3.98 -4.44
C LEU A 12 -13.70 -3.87 -5.58
N ALA A 13 -13.51 -2.67 -6.15
CA ALA A 13 -12.51 -2.45 -7.19
C ALA A 13 -11.09 -2.73 -6.70
N VAL A 14 -10.73 -2.28 -5.47
CA VAL A 14 -9.43 -2.59 -4.88
C VAL A 14 -9.25 -4.09 -4.68
N LEU A 15 -10.27 -4.80 -4.17
CA LEU A 15 -10.22 -6.25 -4.00
C LEU A 15 -10.03 -6.97 -5.34
N VAL A 16 -10.73 -6.54 -6.39
CA VAL A 16 -10.55 -7.11 -7.73
C VAL A 16 -9.12 -6.91 -8.22
N ILE A 17 -8.57 -5.69 -8.15
CA ILE A 17 -7.19 -5.41 -8.59
C ILE A 17 -6.16 -6.24 -7.78
N ALA A 18 -6.40 -6.41 -6.48
CA ALA A 18 -5.51 -7.19 -5.61
C ALA A 18 -5.60 -8.70 -5.85
N THR A 19 -6.79 -9.25 -6.13
CA THR A 19 -7.02 -10.71 -6.20
C THR A 19 -6.91 -11.29 -7.60
N VAL A 20 -7.20 -10.50 -8.64
CA VAL A 20 -7.13 -10.96 -10.04
C VAL A 20 -5.74 -11.51 -10.40
N PRO A 21 -4.61 -10.86 -10.07
CA PRO A 21 -3.28 -11.38 -10.36
C PRO A 21 -3.01 -12.71 -9.67
N LEU A 22 -3.44 -12.87 -8.41
CA LEU A 22 -3.25 -14.09 -7.63
C LEU A 22 -4.00 -15.29 -8.23
N ILE A 23 -5.18 -15.05 -8.81
CA ILE A 23 -6.00 -16.11 -9.44
C ILE A 23 -5.47 -16.46 -10.84
N LEU A 24 -5.06 -15.45 -11.62
CA LEU A 24 -4.60 -15.65 -13.00
C LEU A 24 -3.16 -16.15 -13.09
N LEU A 25 -2.32 -15.85 -12.09
CA LEU A 25 -0.92 -16.27 -12.04
C LEU A 25 -0.63 -17.07 -10.74
N PRO A 26 -1.18 -18.29 -10.61
CA PRO A 26 -1.06 -19.09 -9.38
C PRO A 26 0.38 -19.55 -9.07
N ASN A 27 1.27 -19.54 -10.07
CA ASN A 27 2.69 -19.87 -9.92
C ASN A 27 3.60 -18.64 -10.08
N ALA A 28 3.05 -17.41 -10.07
CA ALA A 28 3.92 -16.24 -10.07
C ALA A 28 4.55 -16.08 -8.69
N GLU A 29 5.88 -16.02 -8.67
CA GLU A 29 6.60 -15.58 -7.49
C GLU A 29 6.46 -14.06 -7.38
N PHE A 30 5.59 -13.62 -6.48
CA PHE A 30 5.45 -12.21 -6.11
C PHE A 30 6.60 -11.78 -5.19
N GLY A 31 7.83 -12.01 -5.66
CA GLY A 31 9.06 -11.64 -4.98
C GLY A 31 9.32 -10.13 -5.05
N GLY A 32 10.17 -9.67 -4.14
CA GLY A 32 10.71 -8.31 -4.20
C GLY A 32 11.59 -8.11 -5.44
N ALA A 33 11.81 -6.84 -5.81
CA ALA A 33 12.70 -6.49 -6.90
C ALA A 33 14.16 -6.95 -6.67
N ASP A 34 14.56 -7.09 -5.40
CA ASP A 34 15.92 -7.49 -5.02
C ASP A 34 16.21 -8.96 -5.36
N GLY A 35 15.30 -9.88 -5.05
CA GLY A 35 15.45 -11.30 -5.41
C GLY A 35 15.54 -11.53 -6.92
N GLN A 36 14.80 -10.74 -7.71
CA GLN A 36 14.91 -10.77 -9.17
C GLN A 36 16.26 -10.24 -9.67
N ALA A 37 16.83 -9.25 -8.96
CA ALA A 37 18.14 -8.72 -9.30
C ALA A 37 19.25 -9.72 -8.98
N GLU A 38 19.18 -10.41 -7.84
CA GLU A 38 20.13 -11.46 -7.45
C GLU A 38 20.15 -12.62 -8.46
N GLU A 39 18.97 -13.09 -8.88
CA GLU A 39 18.85 -14.15 -9.89
C GLU A 39 19.47 -13.71 -11.23
N ALA A 40 19.14 -12.50 -11.71
CA ALA A 40 19.69 -11.96 -12.95
C ALA A 40 21.22 -11.75 -12.88
N ILE A 41 21.76 -11.31 -11.75
CA ILE A 41 23.20 -11.14 -11.55
C ILE A 41 23.90 -12.50 -11.62
N THR A 42 23.33 -13.51 -10.95
CA THR A 42 23.89 -14.87 -10.92
C THR A 42 23.87 -15.52 -12.32
N GLU A 43 22.86 -15.24 -13.15
CA GLU A 43 22.80 -15.70 -14.54
C GLU A 43 23.85 -15.02 -15.45
N ILE A 44 24.10 -13.72 -15.24
CA ILE A 44 25.02 -12.93 -16.08
C ILE A 44 26.48 -13.20 -15.72
N ASP A 45 26.78 -13.29 -14.42
CA ASP A 45 28.13 -13.51 -13.91
C ASP A 45 28.09 -14.37 -12.63
N PRO A 46 28.30 -15.69 -12.74
CA PRO A 46 28.20 -16.62 -11.61
C PRO A 46 29.32 -16.45 -10.58
N ASP A 47 30.42 -15.77 -10.95
CA ASP A 47 31.55 -15.49 -10.05
C ASP A 47 31.47 -14.07 -9.46
N TYR A 48 30.35 -13.36 -9.68
CA TYR A 48 30.17 -12.00 -9.19
C TYR A 48 30.28 -11.92 -7.67
N GLN A 49 31.13 -11.00 -7.21
CA GLN A 49 31.25 -10.65 -5.80
C GLN A 49 30.55 -9.32 -5.55
N PRO A 50 29.64 -9.23 -4.55
CA PRO A 50 29.02 -7.97 -4.18
C PRO A 50 30.07 -6.90 -3.89
N TRP A 51 29.97 -5.76 -4.57
CA TRP A 51 30.87 -4.61 -4.35
C TRP A 51 30.53 -3.83 -3.07
N ALA A 52 29.43 -4.20 -2.40
CA ALA A 52 29.01 -3.68 -1.11
C ALA A 52 28.40 -4.83 -0.29
N GLU A 53 28.83 -4.96 0.96
CA GLU A 53 28.22 -5.88 1.92
C GLU A 53 27.05 -5.18 2.63
N SER A 54 25.97 -5.91 2.88
CA SER A 54 24.85 -5.42 3.68
C SER A 54 25.32 -5.15 5.11
N LEU A 55 25.42 -3.87 5.47
CA LEU A 55 25.81 -3.45 6.83
C LEU A 55 24.86 -3.98 7.93
N LEU A 56 23.64 -4.34 7.54
CA LEU A 56 22.60 -4.94 8.37
C LEU A 56 21.89 -6.02 7.54
N GLU A 57 22.34 -7.25 7.65
CA GLU A 57 21.54 -8.40 7.21
C GLU A 57 20.42 -8.64 8.22
N PRO A 58 19.13 -8.58 7.83
CA PRO A 58 18.06 -9.02 8.69
C PRO A 58 18.22 -10.52 8.97
N ALA A 59 18.04 -10.93 10.23
CA ALA A 59 18.27 -12.32 10.66
C ALA A 59 17.34 -13.37 9.98
N SER A 60 16.36 -12.92 9.17
CA SER A 60 15.45 -13.74 8.37
C SER A 60 14.70 -12.87 7.35
N GLY A 61 14.35 -13.41 6.18
CA GLY A 61 13.47 -12.77 5.19
C GLY A 61 12.05 -12.48 5.73
N GLU A 62 11.63 -13.15 6.81
CA GLU A 62 10.37 -12.82 7.50
C GLU A 62 10.43 -11.45 8.18
N ILE A 63 11.59 -11.07 8.73
CA ILE A 63 11.79 -9.77 9.38
C ILE A 63 11.82 -8.67 8.31
N GLU A 64 12.46 -8.94 7.17
CA GLU A 64 12.50 -8.04 6.04
C GLU A 64 11.09 -7.72 5.52
N SER A 65 10.30 -8.76 5.22
CA SER A 65 8.91 -8.60 4.78
C SER A 65 8.03 -7.88 5.82
N LEU A 66 8.26 -8.11 7.12
CA LEU A 66 7.57 -7.38 8.19
C LEU A 66 7.92 -5.88 8.18
N LEU A 67 9.20 -5.53 7.99
CA LEU A 67 9.63 -4.14 7.89
C LEU A 67 9.02 -3.45 6.67
N PHE A 68 8.96 -4.13 5.52
CA PHE A 68 8.25 -3.62 4.33
C PHE A 68 6.75 -3.45 4.59
N ALA A 69 6.09 -4.40 5.24
CA ALA A 69 4.68 -4.31 5.59
C ALA A 69 4.41 -3.12 6.55
N LEU A 70 5.30 -2.89 7.51
CA LEU A 70 5.22 -1.75 8.43
C LEU A 70 5.37 -0.43 7.69
N GLN A 71 6.36 -0.31 6.79
CA GLN A 71 6.54 0.87 5.96
C GLN A 71 5.31 1.15 5.09
N ALA A 72 4.75 0.11 4.46
CA ALA A 72 3.53 0.22 3.66
C ALA A 72 2.32 0.67 4.49
N ALA A 73 2.16 0.12 5.70
CA ALA A 73 1.09 0.52 6.62
C ALA A 73 1.19 2.00 7.04
N ILE A 74 2.40 2.46 7.36
CA ILE A 74 2.65 3.87 7.70
C ILE A 74 2.36 4.76 6.48
N GLY A 75 2.86 4.39 5.29
CA GLY A 75 2.63 5.11 4.05
C GLY A 75 1.14 5.23 3.71
N ALA A 76 0.39 4.13 3.82
CA ALA A 76 -1.06 4.11 3.65
C ALA A 76 -1.77 5.02 4.67
N GLY A 77 -1.32 5.02 5.93
CA GLY A 77 -1.83 5.90 6.99
C GLY A 77 -1.62 7.39 6.66
N VAL A 78 -0.42 7.77 6.21
CA VAL A 78 -0.10 9.15 5.81
C VAL A 78 -0.95 9.59 4.61
N VAL A 79 -1.01 8.77 3.55
CA VAL A 79 -1.82 9.06 2.36
C VAL A 79 -3.30 9.18 2.73
N GLY A 80 -3.81 8.25 3.55
CA GLY A 80 -5.18 8.28 4.05
C GLY A 80 -5.49 9.54 4.86
N PHE A 81 -4.59 9.97 5.74
CA PHE A 81 -4.73 11.21 6.51
C PHE A 81 -4.76 12.46 5.61
N VAL A 82 -3.83 12.56 4.66
CA VAL A 82 -3.77 13.69 3.71
C VAL A 82 -5.04 13.75 2.87
N LEU A 83 -5.45 12.63 2.27
CA LEU A 83 -6.68 12.56 1.47
C LEU A 83 -7.91 12.89 2.31
N GLY A 84 -7.99 12.40 3.55
CA GLY A 84 -9.07 12.72 4.49
C GLY A 84 -9.14 14.21 4.86
N ARG A 85 -7.98 14.86 5.03
CA ARG A 85 -7.90 16.29 5.34
C ARG A 85 -8.24 17.17 4.13
N VAL A 86 -7.81 16.80 2.92
CA VAL A 86 -8.14 17.51 1.68
C VAL A 86 -9.62 17.32 1.31
N THR A 87 -10.17 16.13 1.57
CA THR A 87 -11.59 15.81 1.27
C THR A 87 -12.55 16.33 2.33
N SER A 88 -12.07 16.71 3.53
CA SER A 88 -12.88 17.37 4.55
C SER A 88 -13.32 18.76 4.08
N LYS A 89 -14.46 18.80 3.38
CA LYS A 89 -15.22 20.04 3.17
C LYS A 89 -15.42 20.69 4.54
N LYS A 90 -15.05 21.97 4.67
CA LYS A 90 -15.60 22.85 5.71
C LYS A 90 -17.13 22.78 5.60
N GLY A 91 -17.75 21.95 6.42
CA GLY A 91 -19.19 22.00 6.66
C GLY A 91 -19.48 23.42 7.10
N GLY A 92 -20.20 24.15 6.25
CA GLY A 92 -20.59 25.53 6.53
C GLY A 92 -21.26 25.59 7.89
N LYS A 93 -20.82 26.55 8.69
CA LYS A 93 -21.62 27.09 9.77
C LYS A 93 -22.88 27.71 9.13
N SER A 94 -23.94 26.93 8.99
CA SER A 94 -25.29 27.49 8.80
C SER A 94 -25.98 27.40 10.15
N THR A 95 -25.91 28.53 10.84
CA THR A 95 -26.71 28.93 11.97
C THR A 95 -28.16 28.52 11.77
N GLU A 96 -28.62 27.53 12.54
CA GLU A 96 -30.04 27.29 12.80
C GLU A 96 -30.29 27.59 14.28
N LYS A 97 -30.12 28.88 14.63
CA LYS A 97 -30.71 29.53 15.79
C LYS A 97 -31.62 30.62 15.26
N GLN A 98 -32.76 30.25 14.67
CA GLN A 98 -33.81 31.18 14.28
C GLN A 98 -35.15 30.43 14.16
N HIS A 99 -35.58 29.80 15.25
CA HIS A 99 -36.99 29.44 15.42
C HIS A 99 -37.37 29.32 16.90
N GLU A 100 -36.89 30.25 17.73
CA GLU A 100 -37.24 30.36 19.16
C GLU A 100 -37.86 31.74 19.51
N SER A 101 -38.32 32.51 18.51
CA SER A 101 -39.06 33.76 18.75
C SER A 101 -39.91 34.13 17.52
N ASN A 102 -41.14 33.64 17.50
CA ASN A 102 -42.37 34.45 17.43
C ASN A 102 -43.59 33.53 17.60
#